data_AF-A0A1B6MHA0-F1
#
_entry.id   AF-A0A1B6MHA0-F1
#
_cell.length_a   1.000
_cell.length_b   1.000
_cell.length_c   1.000
_cell.angle_alpha   90.00
_cell.angle_beta   90.00
_cell.angle_gamma   90.00
#
_symmetry.space_group_name_H-M   'P 1'
#
loop_
_entity.id
_entity.type
_entity.pdbx_description
1 polymer ?
#
loop_
_entity_poly.entity_id
_entity_poly.type
_entity_poly.pdbx_seq_one_letter_code
_entity_poly.pdbx_strand_id
1 'polypeptide(L)'
;PRKEHCEGQCSTTLQCGHKCAKRCCDSCSLDDCVVQTRLSVPLPCGHKGVLLPCNLTRKINFIDSTDTEQLVQYCSEPCLEMLKCSHRCSGTCGQCLQGRIHKVCEEDCGNTLICGHSCPVPCREVCPPCQKPCQNKCVHTKCPKKCGEPCTPCKEPCDYECVHSRCTKKCGDLCDKKPCTEPCYLKLPCSHPCVGFCGEPCPPCKQCFPEHYEEFFYTGEETEEDAKWILLNDCKHVIEVTGLEHWLQMDQEGSEIKLKACPKCRHTEPNRYISTTQRYINLVKKTFIDIQAVKVKIFGQVEEIRENRAKLLVQINEISPNEMDGFTDENKGEDKLKTLRTTLILELNYIKNQRRNEISIHKESLLDFMTSVYLAIQGRVVKDWKNLTEANKKKAYKHVNFLISIVNQRKEKISEEEISSFNCEVDRLHRIFDLLLVQSHPFYLTLDTCEPGLQKKIKNWHTEMKRIIYSLKAYNTVDDAQIKSILMEVSEVFKKSFVSDDERRMIHRAMATSFHGGERSTNRWYHCVGCGDVYCVADCGAVNQIARCGKCRSTIGDGTRVRNREMERALQNL
;
A
#
# COMPACT_ATOMS: atom_id res chain seq x y z
N PRO A 1 -5.38 51.27 19.25
CA PRO A 1 -4.86 50.35 18.19
C PRO A 1 -5.93 50.06 17.13
N ARG A 2 -5.60 50.24 15.84
CA ARG A 2 -6.51 49.85 14.73
C ARG A 2 -6.56 48.32 14.60
N LYS A 3 -7.71 47.76 14.22
CA LYS A 3 -7.95 46.30 14.13
C LYS A 3 -6.89 45.54 13.32
N GLU A 4 -6.41 46.17 12.26
CA GLU A 4 -5.33 45.74 11.36
C GLU A 4 -3.99 45.44 12.07
N HIS A 5 -3.76 45.94 13.28
CA HIS A 5 -2.54 45.70 14.06
C HIS A 5 -2.80 44.88 15.34
N CYS A 6 -3.99 44.31 15.49
CA CYS A 6 -4.38 43.56 16.69
C CYS A 6 -4.05 42.08 16.52
N GLU A 7 -3.01 41.64 17.23
CA GLU A 7 -2.55 40.24 17.20
C GLU A 7 -3.32 39.31 18.15
N GLY A 8 -4.17 39.86 19.01
CA GLY A 8 -4.97 39.11 19.98
C GLY A 8 -6.10 38.29 19.34
N GLN A 9 -6.79 37.50 20.17
CA GLN A 9 -7.91 36.67 19.72
C GLN A 9 -9.09 37.53 19.25
N CYS A 10 -9.70 37.16 18.14
CA CYS A 10 -10.83 37.91 17.60
C CYS A 10 -12.05 37.86 18.54
N SER A 11 -12.62 39.03 18.84
CA SER A 11 -13.83 39.17 19.66
C SER A 11 -15.13 39.07 18.85
N THR A 12 -15.03 38.93 17.52
CA THR A 12 -16.20 38.92 16.63
C THR A 12 -17.01 37.63 16.81
N THR A 13 -18.32 37.77 16.99
CA THR A 13 -19.26 36.64 16.91
C THR A 13 -19.73 36.52 15.47
N LEU A 14 -19.51 35.35 14.87
CA LEU A 14 -19.90 35.02 13.50
C LEU A 14 -21.43 34.90 13.40
N GLN A 15 -22.01 35.01 12.20
CA GLN A 15 -23.47 34.91 12.03
C GLN A 15 -24.04 33.52 12.38
N CYS A 16 -23.20 32.49 12.61
CA CYS A 16 -23.63 31.23 13.20
C CYS A 16 -23.85 31.31 14.73
N GLY A 17 -23.56 32.44 15.37
CA GLY A 17 -23.62 32.61 16.82
C GLY A 17 -22.34 32.19 17.56
N HIS A 18 -21.33 31.66 16.86
CA HIS A 18 -20.06 31.24 17.45
C HIS A 18 -18.99 32.34 17.41
N LYS A 19 -18.10 32.38 18.40
CA LYS A 19 -16.94 33.29 18.40
C LYS A 19 -15.92 32.89 17.34
N CYS A 20 -15.34 33.87 16.66
CA CYS A 20 -14.28 33.64 15.68
C CYS A 20 -13.00 33.14 16.36
N ALA A 21 -12.41 32.06 15.84
CA ALA A 21 -11.18 31.48 16.37
C ALA A 21 -9.88 32.13 15.81
N LYS A 22 -10.00 33.03 14.82
CA LYS A 22 -8.85 33.69 14.19
C LYS A 22 -8.27 34.83 15.04
N ARG A 23 -7.14 35.38 14.59
CA ARG A 23 -6.57 36.63 15.13
C ARG A 23 -7.47 37.80 14.76
N CYS A 24 -7.47 38.84 15.58
CA CYS A 24 -8.34 40.01 15.40
C CYS A 24 -8.05 40.77 14.11
N CYS A 25 -6.80 40.76 13.64
CA CYS A 25 -6.37 41.34 12.37
C CYS A 25 -6.90 40.60 11.12
N ASP A 26 -7.32 39.34 11.25
CA ASP A 26 -7.75 38.53 10.12
C ASP A 26 -9.23 38.80 9.76
N SER A 27 -9.56 38.67 8.47
CA SER A 27 -10.94 38.72 8.02
C SER A 27 -11.72 37.51 8.54
N CYS A 28 -12.87 37.80 9.15
CA CYS A 28 -13.76 36.79 9.73
C CYS A 28 -14.85 36.44 8.72
N SER A 29 -14.96 35.17 8.37
CA SER A 29 -16.01 34.64 7.50
C SER A 29 -16.74 33.48 8.21
N LEU A 30 -17.93 33.13 7.70
CA LEU A 30 -18.67 31.98 8.20
C LEU A 30 -17.96 30.65 7.96
N ASP A 31 -17.12 30.58 6.92
CA ASP A 31 -16.35 29.40 6.58
C ASP A 31 -15.24 29.09 7.60
N ASP A 32 -14.92 30.04 8.48
CA ASP A 32 -13.89 29.90 9.50
C ASP A 32 -14.39 29.24 10.80
N CYS A 33 -15.70 29.00 10.90
CA CYS A 33 -16.29 28.45 12.11
C CYS A 33 -16.08 26.93 12.22
N VAL A 34 -15.09 26.50 12.98
CA VAL A 34 -14.78 25.07 13.21
C VAL A 34 -15.39 24.46 14.48
N VAL A 35 -16.26 25.21 15.18
CA VAL A 35 -16.99 24.72 16.36
C VAL A 35 -17.78 23.47 16.01
N GLN A 36 -17.64 22.41 16.81
CA GLN A 36 -18.33 21.14 16.60
C GLN A 36 -19.83 21.31 16.88
N THR A 37 -20.65 21.04 15.87
CA THR A 37 -22.11 21.08 15.92
C THR A 37 -22.68 19.72 15.59
N ARG A 38 -23.74 19.34 16.29
CA ARG A 38 -24.43 18.06 16.06
C ARG A 38 -25.31 18.14 14.81
N LEU A 39 -25.12 17.21 13.90
CA LEU A 39 -25.94 17.09 12.71
C LEU A 39 -27.32 16.49 13.07
N SER A 40 -28.38 17.21 12.70
CA SER A 40 -29.77 16.80 12.97
C SER A 40 -30.28 15.71 12.04
N VAL A 41 -29.67 15.56 10.86
CA VAL A 41 -30.01 14.54 9.86
C VAL A 41 -29.04 13.36 9.91
N PRO A 42 -29.50 12.13 9.60
CA PRO A 42 -28.60 11.00 9.45
C PRO A 42 -27.62 11.24 8.29
N LEU A 43 -26.37 10.81 8.46
CA LEU A 43 -25.43 10.71 7.35
C LEU A 43 -25.83 9.58 6.38
N PRO A 44 -25.32 9.57 5.14
CA PRO A 44 -25.55 8.47 4.19
C PRO A 44 -25.19 7.07 4.73
N CYS A 45 -24.27 6.97 5.70
CA CYS A 45 -23.96 5.72 6.39
C CYS A 45 -25.04 5.25 7.38
N GLY A 46 -26.13 5.99 7.54
CA GLY A 46 -27.23 5.68 8.45
C GLY A 46 -27.03 6.20 9.89
N HIS A 47 -25.81 6.58 10.25
CA HIS A 47 -25.48 7.09 11.59
C HIS A 47 -26.04 8.49 11.84
N LYS A 48 -26.55 8.72 13.06
CA LYS A 48 -27.23 9.95 13.49
C LYS A 48 -26.41 10.70 14.54
N GLY A 49 -26.62 12.01 14.64
CA GLY A 49 -26.04 12.81 15.73
C GLY A 49 -24.52 12.99 15.64
N VAL A 50 -23.95 12.88 14.43
CA VAL A 50 -22.53 13.08 14.13
C VAL A 50 -22.14 14.52 14.42
N LEU A 51 -20.97 14.71 15.02
CA LEU A 51 -20.39 16.03 15.27
C LEU A 51 -19.58 16.46 14.06
N LEU A 52 -19.93 17.62 13.49
CA LEU A 52 -19.25 18.22 12.36
C LEU A 52 -18.89 19.67 12.68
N PRO A 53 -17.76 20.19 12.17
CA PRO A 53 -17.50 21.61 12.14
C PRO A 53 -18.71 22.42 11.62
N CYS A 54 -19.04 23.54 12.28
CA CYS A 54 -20.21 24.35 11.98
C CYS A 54 -20.21 24.89 10.54
N ASN A 55 -19.05 25.28 10.02
CA ASN A 55 -18.86 25.70 8.63
C ASN A 55 -19.26 24.60 7.63
N LEU A 56 -19.04 23.33 7.96
CA LEU A 56 -19.48 22.19 7.15
C LEU A 56 -20.97 21.93 7.36
N THR A 57 -21.44 21.92 8.61
CA THR A 57 -22.83 21.62 8.95
C THR A 57 -23.82 22.56 8.24
N ARG A 58 -23.49 23.85 8.13
CA ARG A 58 -24.34 24.84 7.47
C ARG A 58 -24.40 24.68 5.96
N LYS A 59 -23.35 24.12 5.35
CA LYS A 59 -23.28 23.85 3.91
C LYS A 59 -24.18 22.69 3.50
N ILE A 60 -24.45 21.75 4.41
CA ILE A 60 -25.27 20.54 4.14
C ILE A 60 -26.70 20.90 3.74
N ASN A 61 -27.27 21.97 4.30
CA ASN A 61 -28.64 22.40 3.96
C ASN A 61 -28.79 22.96 2.54
N PHE A 62 -27.68 23.20 1.82
CA PHE A 62 -27.68 23.89 0.52
C PHE A 62 -26.99 23.13 -0.61
N ILE A 63 -26.38 21.97 -0.36
CA ILE A 63 -25.55 21.29 -1.36
C ILE A 63 -26.23 20.04 -1.95
N ASP A 64 -26.11 19.97 -3.28
CA ASP A 64 -26.40 18.85 -4.15
C ASP A 64 -25.78 17.51 -3.66
N SER A 65 -26.43 16.39 -3.99
CA SER A 65 -26.17 15.02 -3.49
C SER A 65 -24.73 14.48 -3.52
N THR A 66 -23.77 15.16 -4.17
CA THR A 66 -22.38 14.71 -4.28
C THR A 66 -21.44 15.15 -3.14
N ASP A 67 -21.72 16.24 -2.41
CA ASP A 67 -20.89 16.59 -1.24
C ASP A 67 -21.32 15.84 0.03
N THR A 68 -22.52 15.24 0.04
CA THR A 68 -22.99 14.43 1.18
C THR A 68 -22.13 13.19 1.43
N GLU A 69 -21.45 12.67 0.41
CA GLU A 69 -20.55 11.51 0.53
C GLU A 69 -19.22 11.87 1.20
N GLN A 70 -18.70 13.08 0.95
CA GLN A 70 -17.55 13.62 1.68
C GLN A 70 -17.86 13.82 3.16
N LEU A 71 -19.12 13.88 3.59
CA LEU A 71 -19.46 14.03 5.01
C LEU A 71 -19.27 12.73 5.80
N VAL A 72 -19.38 11.58 5.13
CA VAL A 72 -19.28 10.27 5.77
C VAL A 72 -17.87 10.01 6.33
N GLN A 73 -16.85 10.69 5.79
CA GLN A 73 -15.48 10.63 6.30
C GLN A 73 -15.34 11.18 7.73
N TYR A 74 -16.26 12.04 8.16
CA TYR A 74 -16.28 12.61 9.52
C TYR A 74 -17.16 11.81 10.48
N CYS A 75 -17.77 10.71 10.03
CA CYS A 75 -18.58 9.86 10.89
C CYS A 75 -17.72 9.22 11.98
N SER A 76 -17.94 9.62 13.23
CA SER A 76 -17.18 9.18 14.40
C SER A 76 -17.77 7.96 15.13
N GLU A 77 -18.87 7.38 14.64
CA GLU A 77 -19.42 6.15 15.22
C GLU A 77 -18.39 5.01 15.19
N PRO A 78 -18.27 4.21 16.26
CA PRO A 78 -17.25 3.17 16.36
C PRO A 78 -17.57 2.02 15.41
N CYS A 79 -16.54 1.46 14.78
CA CYS A 79 -16.70 0.40 13.79
C CYS A 79 -17.00 -0.96 14.43
N LEU A 80 -16.24 -1.37 15.45
CA LEU A 80 -16.42 -2.58 16.26
C LEU A 80 -16.45 -3.94 15.53
N GLU A 81 -16.25 -3.95 14.21
CA GLU A 81 -16.17 -5.14 13.36
C GLU A 81 -15.05 -6.07 13.84
N MET A 82 -15.29 -7.38 13.77
CA MET A 82 -14.27 -8.37 14.10
C MET A 82 -13.27 -8.50 12.95
N LEU A 83 -12.03 -8.07 13.18
CA LEU A 83 -10.97 -8.17 12.19
C LEU A 83 -10.45 -9.61 12.09
N LYS A 84 -9.78 -9.91 10.98
CA LYS A 84 -9.02 -11.16 10.74
C LYS A 84 -8.10 -11.56 11.88
N CYS A 85 -7.45 -10.57 12.50
CA CYS A 85 -6.56 -10.78 13.64
C CYS A 85 -7.31 -11.07 14.96
N SER A 86 -8.62 -11.33 14.90
CA SER A 86 -9.52 -11.58 16.05
C SER A 86 -9.65 -10.43 17.03
N HIS A 87 -9.19 -9.24 16.67
CA HIS A 87 -9.41 -8.00 17.43
C HIS A 87 -10.63 -7.24 16.90
N ARG A 88 -11.33 -6.54 17.79
CA ARG A 88 -12.37 -5.59 17.39
C ARG A 88 -11.75 -4.34 16.79
N CYS A 89 -12.31 -3.84 15.69
CA CYS A 89 -11.83 -2.62 15.06
C CYS A 89 -12.04 -1.42 16.01
N SER A 90 -10.94 -0.79 16.43
CA SER A 90 -10.94 0.44 17.25
C SER A 90 -11.20 1.72 16.44
N GLY A 91 -11.45 1.58 15.13
CA GLY A 91 -11.68 2.70 14.24
C GLY A 91 -13.10 3.22 14.29
N THR A 92 -13.32 4.31 13.57
CA THR A 92 -14.65 4.87 13.33
C THR A 92 -15.17 4.52 11.94
N CYS A 93 -16.48 4.65 11.71
CA CYS A 93 -17.12 4.46 10.42
C CYS A 93 -16.46 5.31 9.31
N GLY A 94 -16.04 6.54 9.61
CA GLY A 94 -15.32 7.40 8.67
C GLY A 94 -13.91 6.89 8.36
N GLN A 95 -13.16 6.49 9.39
CA GLN A 95 -11.80 5.95 9.24
C GLN A 95 -11.76 4.60 8.53
N CYS A 96 -12.81 3.79 8.66
CA CYS A 96 -12.89 2.46 8.07
C CYS A 96 -13.54 2.45 6.68
N LEU A 97 -13.71 3.61 6.03
CA LEU A 97 -14.45 3.74 4.77
C LEU A 97 -15.79 3.01 4.79
N GLN A 98 -16.52 3.15 5.90
CA GLN A 98 -17.82 2.49 6.11
C GLN A 98 -17.72 0.95 6.06
N GLY A 99 -16.57 0.40 6.47
CA GLY A 99 -16.30 -1.04 6.48
C GLY A 99 -15.61 -1.56 5.20
N ARG A 100 -15.37 -0.70 4.20
CA ARG A 100 -14.69 -1.12 2.96
C ARG A 100 -13.20 -1.37 3.18
N ILE A 101 -12.55 -0.53 3.97
CA ILE A 101 -11.13 -0.66 4.33
C ILE A 101 -10.98 -0.24 5.79
N HIS A 102 -10.77 -1.19 6.68
CA HIS A 102 -10.53 -0.90 8.08
C HIS A 102 -9.20 -0.16 8.30
N LYS A 103 -9.13 0.61 9.39
CA LYS A 103 -7.85 1.11 9.89
C LYS A 103 -6.96 -0.07 10.31
N VAL A 104 -5.66 0.16 10.32
CA VAL A 104 -4.68 -0.82 10.84
C VAL A 104 -5.01 -1.14 12.31
N CYS A 105 -4.96 -2.41 12.68
CA CYS A 105 -5.13 -2.83 14.07
C CYS A 105 -4.00 -2.28 14.94
N GLU A 106 -4.37 -1.70 16.08
CA GLU A 106 -3.45 -1.04 17.03
C GLU A 106 -3.32 -1.81 18.35
N GLU A 107 -4.03 -2.93 18.52
CA GLU A 107 -3.94 -3.80 19.70
C GLU A 107 -2.54 -4.43 19.82
N ASP A 108 -2.10 -4.78 21.02
CA ASP A 108 -0.82 -5.46 21.20
C ASP A 108 -0.84 -6.87 20.61
N CYS A 109 0.22 -7.26 19.91
CA CYS A 109 0.28 -8.58 19.29
C CYS A 109 0.38 -9.72 20.31
N GLY A 110 0.98 -9.49 21.48
CA GLY A 110 1.18 -10.48 22.55
C GLY A 110 2.12 -11.66 22.22
N ASN A 111 2.48 -11.87 20.96
CA ASN A 111 3.25 -13.03 20.52
C ASN A 111 4.75 -12.92 20.83
N THR A 112 5.34 -14.06 21.22
CA THR A 112 6.79 -14.26 21.30
C THR A 112 7.29 -14.79 19.96
N LEU A 113 8.24 -14.08 19.34
CA LEU A 113 8.83 -14.47 18.06
C LEU A 113 9.72 -15.72 18.23
N ILE A 114 10.05 -16.39 17.12
CA ILE A 114 10.96 -17.56 17.11
C ILE A 114 12.35 -17.31 17.73
N CYS A 115 12.73 -16.03 17.84
CA CYS A 115 13.96 -15.62 18.51
C CYS A 115 13.80 -15.32 20.00
N GLY A 116 12.64 -15.60 20.59
CA GLY A 116 12.31 -15.35 22.00
C GLY A 116 11.95 -13.91 22.35
N HIS A 117 12.12 -12.96 21.42
CA HIS A 117 11.71 -11.58 21.64
C HIS A 117 10.19 -11.42 21.51
N SER A 118 9.59 -10.60 22.37
CA SER A 118 8.23 -10.12 22.18
C SER A 118 8.10 -9.32 20.87
N CYS A 119 7.00 -9.55 20.16
CA CYS A 119 6.63 -8.81 18.95
C CYS A 119 6.37 -7.34 19.32
N PRO A 120 7.16 -6.37 18.82
CA PRO A 120 7.05 -4.97 19.23
C PRO A 120 6.04 -4.17 18.40
N VAL A 121 5.38 -4.80 17.42
CA VAL A 121 4.40 -4.13 16.55
C VAL A 121 2.99 -4.49 16.98
N PRO A 122 2.00 -3.61 16.72
CA PRO A 122 0.60 -3.93 16.90
C PRO A 122 0.21 -5.20 16.15
N CYS A 123 -0.90 -5.80 16.58
CA CYS A 123 -1.38 -7.07 16.11
C CYS A 123 -1.55 -7.08 14.61
N ARG A 124 -1.00 -8.13 14.03
CA ARG A 124 -1.10 -8.44 12.63
C ARG A 124 -1.25 -9.95 12.48
N GLU A 125 -1.89 -10.39 11.40
CA GLU A 125 -2.10 -11.82 11.10
C GLU A 125 -0.82 -12.67 11.12
N VAL A 126 0.33 -12.04 10.82
CA VAL A 126 1.68 -12.64 10.85
C VAL A 126 2.65 -11.62 11.43
N CYS A 127 3.48 -12.04 12.38
CA CYS A 127 4.45 -11.14 13.01
C CYS A 127 5.62 -10.85 12.05
N PRO A 128 6.05 -9.59 11.90
CA PRO A 128 7.22 -9.27 11.07
C PRO A 128 8.52 -9.80 11.72
N PRO A 129 9.61 -9.92 10.94
CA PRO A 129 10.92 -10.27 11.48
C PRO A 129 11.37 -9.30 12.58
N CYS A 130 12.01 -9.87 13.60
CA CYS A 130 12.48 -9.11 14.76
C CYS A 130 13.47 -8.01 14.37
N GLN A 131 13.22 -6.78 14.81
CA GLN A 131 14.09 -5.62 14.54
C GLN A 131 15.12 -5.36 15.64
N LYS A 132 15.08 -6.10 16.77
CA LYS A 132 16.06 -5.98 17.85
C LYS A 132 17.46 -6.43 17.39
N PRO A 133 18.55 -5.96 18.03
CA PRO A 133 19.89 -6.47 17.76
C PRO A 133 19.97 -7.99 17.94
N CYS A 134 20.68 -8.69 17.05
CA CYS A 134 20.87 -10.13 17.19
C CYS A 134 21.71 -10.45 18.44
N GLN A 135 21.20 -11.38 19.26
CA GLN A 135 21.91 -11.85 20.46
C GLN A 135 22.90 -12.99 20.16
N ASN A 136 22.91 -13.52 18.92
CA ASN A 136 23.80 -14.61 18.54
C ASN A 136 25.27 -14.16 18.60
N LYS A 137 26.08 -14.92 19.34
CA LYS A 137 27.51 -14.71 19.51
C LYS A 137 28.21 -16.05 19.61
N CYS A 138 29.43 -16.11 19.12
CA CYS A 138 30.39 -17.16 19.44
C CYS A 138 31.59 -16.53 20.13
N VAL A 139 32.60 -17.32 20.48
CA VAL A 139 33.85 -16.79 21.07
C VAL A 139 34.61 -15.86 20.13
N HIS A 140 34.39 -16.00 18.82
CA HIS A 140 35.07 -15.22 17.79
C HIS A 140 34.39 -13.88 17.53
N THR A 141 33.06 -13.90 17.35
CA THR A 141 32.32 -12.73 16.86
C THR A 141 30.89 -12.69 17.39
N LYS A 142 30.37 -11.46 17.52
CA LYS A 142 28.94 -11.16 17.75
C LYS A 142 28.27 -10.82 16.42
N CYS A 143 27.06 -11.32 16.18
CA CYS A 143 26.33 -11.04 14.96
C CYS A 143 25.98 -9.53 14.85
N PRO A 144 26.37 -8.83 13.76
CA PRO A 144 26.08 -7.40 13.60
C PRO A 144 24.69 -7.10 13.02
N LYS A 145 23.93 -8.14 12.61
CA LYS A 145 22.63 -8.00 11.94
C LYS A 145 21.48 -7.80 12.93
N LYS A 146 20.30 -7.41 12.43
CA LYS A 146 19.06 -7.49 13.22
C LYS A 146 18.68 -8.94 13.45
N CYS A 147 17.96 -9.21 14.53
CA CYS A 147 17.67 -10.55 14.98
C CYS A 147 16.80 -11.35 13.99
N GLY A 148 15.88 -10.69 13.28
CA GLY A 148 15.03 -11.31 12.27
C GLY A 148 15.75 -11.65 10.96
N GLU A 149 16.93 -11.08 10.72
CA GLU A 149 17.74 -11.38 9.55
C GLU A 149 18.45 -12.74 9.72
N PRO A 150 18.56 -13.55 8.66
CA PRO A 150 19.37 -14.76 8.67
C PRO A 150 20.83 -14.45 9.02
N CYS A 151 21.33 -15.14 10.05
CA CYS A 151 22.69 -15.01 10.54
C CYS A 151 23.66 -15.74 9.61
N THR A 152 24.81 -15.13 9.36
CA THR A 152 25.92 -15.80 8.67
C THR A 152 26.68 -16.71 9.65
N PRO A 153 26.81 -18.02 9.38
CA PRO A 153 27.58 -18.93 10.22
C PRO A 153 29.05 -18.52 10.34
N CYS A 154 29.66 -18.75 11.51
CA CYS A 154 31.06 -18.45 11.75
C CYS A 154 31.97 -19.46 11.01
N LYS A 155 32.94 -18.95 10.25
CA LYS A 155 33.89 -19.75 9.44
C LYS A 155 35.27 -19.95 10.09
N GLU A 156 35.46 -19.39 11.28
CA GLU A 156 36.68 -19.56 12.07
C GLU A 156 36.80 -21.01 12.59
N PRO A 157 38.03 -21.51 12.83
CA PRO A 157 38.22 -22.82 13.46
C PRO A 157 37.51 -22.88 14.81
N CYS A 158 36.89 -24.02 15.15
CA CYS A 158 36.24 -24.17 16.44
C CYS A 158 37.29 -24.22 17.57
N ASP A 159 37.07 -23.46 18.64
CA ASP A 159 37.89 -23.42 19.86
C ASP A 159 37.57 -24.58 20.84
N TYR A 160 36.71 -25.52 20.44
CA TYR A 160 36.29 -26.59 21.32
C TYR A 160 37.37 -27.68 21.40
N GLU A 161 38.22 -27.57 22.41
CA GLU A 161 39.31 -28.51 22.67
C GLU A 161 39.50 -28.76 24.17
N CYS A 162 40.04 -29.92 24.49
CA CYS A 162 40.62 -30.24 25.79
C CYS A 162 41.87 -31.12 25.56
N VAL A 163 42.59 -31.47 26.62
CA VAL A 163 43.79 -32.31 26.52
C VAL A 163 43.53 -33.68 25.89
N HIS A 164 42.28 -34.16 25.89
CA HIS A 164 41.89 -35.46 25.35
C HIS A 164 41.47 -35.41 23.87
N SER A 165 40.91 -34.31 23.39
CA SER A 165 40.41 -34.20 22.01
C SER A 165 40.14 -32.75 21.59
N ARG A 166 40.15 -32.50 20.27
CA ARG A 166 39.86 -31.21 19.65
C ARG A 166 38.87 -31.35 18.50
N CYS A 167 37.98 -30.37 18.37
CA CYS A 167 37.06 -30.24 17.24
C CYS A 167 37.82 -29.89 15.95
N THR A 168 37.51 -30.54 14.83
CA THR A 168 38.12 -30.24 13.52
C THR A 168 37.24 -29.38 12.61
N LYS A 169 35.99 -29.15 13.03
CA LYS A 169 34.97 -28.42 12.25
C LYS A 169 35.08 -26.90 12.43
N LYS A 170 34.35 -26.15 11.59
CA LYS A 170 34.21 -24.70 11.75
C LYS A 170 33.30 -24.38 12.93
N CYS A 171 33.48 -23.20 13.53
CA CYS A 171 32.71 -22.78 14.69
C CYS A 171 31.20 -22.76 14.43
N GLY A 172 30.75 -22.43 13.21
CA GLY A 172 29.33 -22.45 12.82
C GLY A 172 28.74 -23.84 12.58
N ASP A 173 29.56 -24.87 12.36
CA ASP A 173 29.12 -26.23 12.05
C ASP A 173 28.91 -27.05 13.33
N LEU A 174 28.16 -28.15 13.25
CA LEU A 174 28.09 -29.11 14.36
C LEU A 174 29.49 -29.65 14.67
N CYS A 175 29.87 -29.60 15.95
CA CYS A 175 31.14 -30.11 16.43
C CYS A 175 31.18 -31.64 16.33
N ASP A 176 32.30 -32.17 15.85
CA ASP A 176 32.63 -33.60 15.85
C ASP A 176 33.15 -34.08 17.22
N LYS A 177 33.68 -33.17 18.05
CA LYS A 177 34.08 -33.44 19.43
C LYS A 177 32.85 -33.66 20.34
N LYS A 178 32.85 -34.79 21.06
CA LYS A 178 31.88 -35.10 22.13
C LYS A 178 32.25 -34.40 23.45
N PRO A 179 31.29 -34.16 24.37
CA PRO A 179 31.58 -33.70 25.72
C PRO A 179 32.63 -34.58 26.42
N CYS A 180 33.56 -33.95 27.13
CA CYS A 180 34.56 -34.69 27.90
C CYS A 180 33.92 -35.16 29.20
N THR A 181 34.07 -36.45 29.51
CA THR A 181 33.54 -37.08 30.73
C THR A 181 34.60 -37.20 31.82
N GLU A 182 35.87 -36.92 31.51
CA GLU A 182 36.96 -36.96 32.48
C GLU A 182 36.84 -35.83 33.51
N PRO A 183 37.05 -36.11 34.82
CA PRO A 183 37.00 -35.10 35.86
C PRO A 183 38.10 -34.05 35.65
N CYS A 184 37.85 -32.83 36.14
CA CYS A 184 38.87 -31.79 36.10
C CYS A 184 40.02 -32.11 37.08
N TYR A 185 41.25 -32.17 36.57
CA TYR A 185 42.45 -32.44 37.36
C TYR A 185 43.02 -31.19 38.07
N LEU A 186 42.43 -30.00 37.85
CA LEU A 186 42.93 -28.76 38.42
C LEU A 186 42.53 -28.62 39.90
N LYS A 187 43.47 -28.17 40.71
CA LYS A 187 43.19 -27.64 42.05
C LYS A 187 42.85 -26.16 41.94
N LEU A 188 41.78 -25.74 42.61
CA LEU A 188 41.36 -24.35 42.64
C LEU A 188 42.37 -23.49 43.44
N PRO A 189 42.34 -22.14 43.34
CA PRO A 189 43.25 -21.28 44.11
C PRO A 189 43.20 -21.49 45.63
N CYS A 190 42.06 -21.97 46.16
CA CYS A 190 41.88 -22.36 47.55
C CYS A 190 42.40 -23.77 47.88
N SER A 191 43.12 -24.43 46.96
CA SER A 191 43.67 -25.79 47.05
C SER A 191 42.68 -26.95 47.06
N HIS A 192 41.37 -26.68 47.08
CA HIS A 192 40.33 -27.71 46.97
C HIS A 192 40.22 -28.29 45.54
N PRO A 193 39.79 -29.56 45.40
CA PRO A 193 39.58 -30.19 44.09
C PRO A 193 38.39 -29.56 43.35
N CYS A 194 38.50 -29.47 42.02
CA CYS A 194 37.42 -29.01 41.16
C CYS A 194 36.32 -30.09 41.02
N VAL A 195 35.05 -29.66 41.05
CA VAL A 195 33.87 -30.54 40.89
C VAL A 195 33.32 -30.57 39.45
N GLY A 196 34.05 -29.99 38.50
CA GLY A 196 33.68 -29.95 37.08
C GLY A 196 34.42 -30.96 36.21
N PHE A 197 34.27 -30.81 34.89
CA PHE A 197 34.91 -31.67 33.88
C PHE A 197 36.15 -31.03 33.25
N CYS A 198 37.00 -31.87 32.67
CA CYS A 198 38.21 -31.43 31.97
C CYS A 198 37.89 -30.56 30.75
N GLY A 199 38.59 -29.43 30.62
CA GLY A 199 38.45 -28.49 29.50
C GLY A 199 37.28 -27.52 29.62
N GLU A 200 36.51 -27.60 30.70
CA GLU A 200 35.42 -26.68 31.00
C GLU A 200 35.85 -25.64 32.05
N PRO A 201 35.24 -24.44 32.07
CA PRO A 201 35.48 -23.46 33.12
C PRO A 201 35.19 -24.05 34.50
N CYS A 202 36.18 -23.99 35.39
CA CYS A 202 36.01 -24.50 36.75
C CYS A 202 34.97 -23.66 37.51
N PRO A 203 33.93 -24.27 38.11
CA PRO A 203 33.01 -23.54 38.97
C PRO A 203 33.72 -23.03 40.25
N PRO A 204 33.13 -22.04 40.96
CA PRO A 204 33.56 -21.63 42.29
C PRO A 204 33.74 -22.83 43.23
N CYS A 205 34.64 -22.77 44.21
CA CYS A 205 34.87 -23.92 45.08
C CYS A 205 33.63 -24.27 45.92
N LYS A 206 33.11 -25.50 45.83
CA LYS A 206 31.97 -26.00 46.63
C LYS A 206 32.19 -25.89 48.14
N GLN A 207 33.42 -26.10 48.63
CA GLN A 207 33.73 -26.02 50.06
C GLN A 207 33.86 -24.58 50.58
N CYS A 208 34.28 -23.64 49.72
CA CYS A 208 34.46 -22.25 50.11
C CYS A 208 33.21 -21.39 49.84
N PHE A 209 32.42 -21.77 48.84
CA PHE A 209 31.24 -21.05 48.36
C PHE A 209 30.06 -22.02 48.15
N PRO A 210 29.59 -22.71 49.21
CA PRO A 210 28.50 -23.68 49.11
C PRO A 210 27.18 -23.05 48.62
N GLU A 211 26.99 -21.73 48.80
CA GLU A 211 25.80 -20.99 48.36
C GLU A 211 25.55 -21.02 46.85
N HIS A 212 26.57 -21.33 46.03
CA HIS A 212 26.39 -21.46 44.59
C HIS A 212 25.83 -22.82 44.14
N TYR A 213 25.75 -23.79 45.06
CA TYR A 213 25.44 -25.19 44.81
C TYR A 213 24.03 -25.57 45.28
N GLU A 214 23.06 -24.69 45.01
CA GLU A 214 21.65 -24.96 45.29
C GLU A 214 21.11 -26.13 44.45
N GLU A 215 20.44 -27.07 45.13
CA GLU A 215 19.63 -28.14 44.55
C GLU A 215 18.43 -27.53 43.83
N PHE A 216 18.40 -27.64 42.51
CA PHE A 216 17.39 -27.00 41.68
C PHE A 216 16.44 -28.01 41.05
N PHE A 217 16.90 -29.23 40.74
CA PHE A 217 16.12 -30.20 40.00
C PHE A 217 15.52 -31.32 40.85
N TYR A 218 15.92 -31.44 42.12
CA TYR A 218 15.39 -32.44 43.07
C TYR A 218 15.42 -33.88 42.51
N THR A 219 16.43 -34.21 41.70
CA THR A 219 16.61 -35.54 41.08
C THR A 219 17.19 -36.57 42.05
N GLY A 220 17.67 -36.16 43.22
CA GLY A 220 18.37 -37.01 44.20
C GLY A 220 19.87 -37.17 43.90
N GLU A 221 20.25 -37.15 42.61
CA GLU A 221 21.64 -37.25 42.14
C GLU A 221 22.51 -36.04 42.55
N GLU A 222 21.89 -34.88 42.80
CA GLU A 222 22.58 -33.65 43.24
C GLU A 222 23.25 -33.80 44.62
N THR A 223 22.85 -34.81 45.40
CA THR A 223 23.32 -35.11 46.77
C THR A 223 24.48 -36.11 46.81
N GLU A 224 24.83 -36.72 45.69
CA GLU A 224 25.93 -37.69 45.61
C GLU A 224 27.30 -37.00 45.78
N GLU A 225 28.24 -37.67 46.46
CA GLU A 225 29.57 -37.09 46.77
C GLU A 225 30.40 -36.80 45.51
N ASP A 226 30.13 -37.49 44.40
CA ASP A 226 30.82 -37.36 43.12
C ASP A 226 30.04 -36.55 42.06
N ALA A 227 28.89 -35.97 42.44
CA ALA A 227 28.06 -35.14 41.58
C ALA A 227 28.87 -34.05 40.86
N LYS A 228 28.63 -33.90 39.55
CA LYS A 228 29.39 -32.99 38.69
C LYS A 228 28.61 -31.71 38.42
N TRP A 229 29.33 -30.60 38.48
CA TRP A 229 28.76 -29.27 38.34
C TRP A 229 29.48 -28.48 37.27
N ILE A 230 28.71 -27.68 36.54
CA ILE A 230 29.24 -26.84 35.47
C ILE A 230 28.95 -25.37 35.72
N LEU A 231 29.84 -24.52 35.21
CA LEU A 231 29.67 -23.08 35.19
C LEU A 231 29.24 -22.63 33.78
N LEU A 232 28.01 -22.15 33.63
CA LEU A 232 27.53 -21.67 32.34
C LEU A 232 28.30 -20.41 31.90
N ASN A 233 28.85 -20.43 30.69
CA ASN A 233 29.65 -19.30 30.18
C ASN A 233 28.87 -17.99 30.09
N ASP A 234 27.58 -18.09 29.74
CA ASP A 234 26.71 -16.96 29.41
C ASP A 234 26.15 -16.24 30.63
N CYS A 235 25.82 -16.98 31.70
CA CYS A 235 25.19 -16.43 32.92
C CYS A 235 25.98 -16.60 34.20
N LYS A 236 27.05 -17.41 34.20
CA LYS A 236 27.87 -17.75 35.37
C LYS A 236 27.09 -18.44 36.50
N HIS A 237 25.90 -18.97 36.22
CA HIS A 237 25.21 -19.87 37.13
C HIS A 237 25.92 -21.23 37.16
N VAL A 238 26.03 -21.76 38.38
CA VAL A 238 26.51 -23.11 38.67
C VAL A 238 25.30 -24.03 38.76
N ILE A 239 25.33 -25.10 37.98
CA ILE A 239 24.21 -26.04 37.83
C ILE A 239 24.76 -27.46 37.73
N GLU A 240 24.07 -28.39 38.37
CA GLU A 240 24.35 -29.83 38.27
C GLU A 240 24.04 -30.32 36.83
N VAL A 241 24.85 -31.26 36.35
CA VAL A 241 24.91 -31.65 34.94
C VAL A 241 23.71 -32.50 34.54
N THR A 242 23.35 -33.54 35.30
CA THR A 242 22.28 -34.47 34.93
C THR A 242 20.92 -33.79 34.94
N GLY A 243 20.64 -32.97 35.94
CA GLY A 243 19.44 -32.15 36.05
C GLY A 243 19.34 -31.14 34.89
N LEU A 244 20.45 -30.50 34.51
CA LEU A 244 20.44 -29.60 33.36
C LEU A 244 20.28 -30.34 32.03
N GLU A 245 20.87 -31.53 31.87
CA GLU A 245 20.67 -32.37 30.70
C GLU A 245 19.19 -32.78 30.55
N HIS A 246 18.55 -33.18 31.65
CA HIS A 246 17.13 -33.48 31.69
C HIS A 246 16.31 -32.25 31.27
N TRP A 247 16.54 -31.08 31.88
CA TRP A 247 15.88 -29.82 31.52
C TRP A 247 15.98 -29.47 30.02
N LEU A 248 17.19 -29.61 29.46
CA LEU A 248 17.44 -29.30 28.05
C LEU A 248 16.78 -30.30 27.09
N GLN A 249 16.46 -31.51 27.57
CA GLN A 249 15.76 -32.57 26.84
C GLN A 249 14.24 -32.51 27.00
N MET A 250 13.70 -32.12 28.17
CA MET A 250 12.25 -31.98 28.42
C MET A 250 11.56 -31.04 27.42
N ASP A 251 12.27 -30.01 26.96
CA ASP A 251 11.81 -29.09 25.91
C ASP A 251 11.48 -29.78 24.56
N GLN A 252 11.77 -31.08 24.37
CA GLN A 252 11.48 -31.84 23.14
C GLN A 252 10.10 -32.51 23.11
N GLU A 253 9.38 -32.60 24.22
CA GLU A 253 8.08 -33.31 24.29
C GLU A 253 6.93 -32.55 23.59
N GLY A 254 7.07 -31.22 23.44
CA GLY A 254 6.28 -30.44 22.49
C GLY A 254 7.16 -30.12 21.29
N SER A 255 6.73 -30.42 20.07
CA SER A 255 7.46 -30.18 18.80
C SER A 255 7.77 -28.70 18.48
N GLU A 256 7.76 -27.81 19.47
CA GLU A 256 7.97 -26.37 19.36
C GLU A 256 9.46 -26.03 19.46
N ILE A 257 9.97 -25.27 18.48
CA ILE A 257 11.37 -24.84 18.45
C ILE A 257 11.59 -23.74 19.51
N LYS A 258 12.27 -24.09 20.61
CA LYS A 258 12.62 -23.15 21.69
C LYS A 258 14.11 -23.01 21.86
N LEU A 259 14.57 -21.77 22.07
CA LEU A 259 15.94 -21.48 22.44
C LEU A 259 16.27 -22.11 23.80
N LYS A 260 17.44 -22.74 23.90
CA LYS A 260 17.91 -23.38 25.12
C LYS A 260 18.32 -22.32 26.15
N ALA A 261 17.58 -22.26 27.26
CA ALA A 261 17.73 -21.24 28.28
C ALA A 261 18.22 -21.82 29.61
N CYS A 262 18.90 -20.98 30.39
CA CYS A 262 19.29 -21.32 31.76
C CYS A 262 18.04 -21.31 32.67
N PRO A 263 17.79 -22.36 33.46
CA PRO A 263 16.62 -22.44 34.32
C PRO A 263 16.65 -21.41 35.47
N LYS A 264 17.84 -21.14 36.03
CA LYS A 264 18.04 -20.11 37.08
C LYS A 264 17.79 -18.68 36.58
N CYS A 265 17.96 -18.41 35.28
CA CYS A 265 17.73 -17.09 34.69
C CYS A 265 16.26 -16.77 34.41
N ARG A 266 15.36 -17.76 34.46
CA ARG A 266 13.99 -17.63 33.95
C ARG A 266 13.20 -16.48 34.61
N HIS A 267 13.46 -16.22 35.88
CA HIS A 267 12.76 -15.20 36.67
C HIS A 267 13.43 -13.82 36.64
N THR A 268 14.74 -13.77 36.43
CA THR A 268 15.53 -12.52 36.49
C THR A 268 15.78 -11.92 35.11
N GLU A 269 16.04 -12.77 34.11
CA GLU A 269 16.29 -12.37 32.72
C GLU A 269 15.69 -13.43 31.78
N PRO A 270 14.38 -13.37 31.44
CA PRO A 270 13.66 -14.41 30.69
C PRO A 270 14.15 -14.64 29.24
N ASN A 271 15.28 -14.06 28.85
CA ASN A 271 15.90 -14.16 27.53
C ASN A 271 17.41 -14.49 27.61
N ARG A 272 17.91 -15.05 28.73
CA ARG A 272 19.33 -15.44 28.83
C ARG A 272 19.55 -16.88 28.37
N TYR A 273 19.87 -16.99 27.08
CA TYR A 273 20.09 -18.26 26.39
C TYR A 273 21.50 -18.81 26.58
N ILE A 274 21.61 -20.14 26.61
CA ILE A 274 22.88 -20.85 26.58
C ILE A 274 23.37 -20.78 25.13
N SER A 275 24.50 -20.10 24.90
CA SER A 275 25.05 -19.89 23.55
C SER A 275 26.51 -20.30 23.41
N THR A 276 27.29 -20.21 24.50
CA THR A 276 28.76 -20.37 24.45
C THR A 276 29.28 -21.50 25.34
N THR A 277 28.40 -22.21 26.04
CA THR A 277 28.79 -23.35 26.89
C THR A 277 29.09 -24.56 26.00
N GLN A 278 30.36 -24.98 25.97
CA GLN A 278 30.87 -25.94 24.99
C GLN A 278 30.25 -27.34 25.09
N ARG A 279 29.97 -27.84 26.30
CA ARG A 279 29.29 -29.13 26.54
C ARG A 279 28.00 -29.28 25.73
N TYR A 280 27.18 -28.23 25.73
CA TYR A 280 25.86 -28.23 25.07
C TYR A 280 25.87 -27.55 23.70
N ILE A 281 27.04 -27.25 23.15
CA ILE A 281 27.15 -26.45 21.92
C ILE A 281 26.43 -27.10 20.73
N ASN A 282 26.48 -28.43 20.62
CA ASN A 282 25.80 -29.16 19.56
C ASN A 282 24.27 -29.09 19.68
N LEU A 283 23.74 -29.12 20.91
CA LEU A 283 22.30 -28.96 21.14
C LEU A 283 21.86 -27.54 20.75
N VAL A 284 22.60 -26.53 21.21
CA VAL A 284 22.34 -25.13 20.87
C VAL A 284 22.42 -24.90 19.36
N LYS A 285 23.44 -25.44 18.69
CA LYS A 285 23.63 -25.32 17.23
C LYS A 285 22.49 -25.96 16.44
N LYS A 286 21.99 -27.13 16.85
CA LYS A 286 20.81 -27.76 16.21
C LYS A 286 19.59 -26.85 16.27
N THR A 287 19.22 -26.41 17.48
CA THR A 287 18.13 -25.46 17.67
C THR A 287 18.34 -24.17 16.87
N PHE A 288 19.58 -23.68 16.82
CA PHE A 288 19.90 -22.48 16.05
C PHE A 288 19.73 -22.70 14.53
N ILE A 289 20.11 -23.86 13.99
CA ILE A 289 19.88 -24.21 12.58
C ILE A 289 18.39 -24.20 12.26
N ASP A 290 17.56 -24.79 13.11
CA ASP A 290 16.09 -24.79 12.94
C ASP A 290 15.53 -23.36 12.96
N ILE A 291 15.99 -22.53 13.91
CA ILE A 291 15.62 -21.10 13.98
C ILE A 291 16.08 -20.36 12.72
N GLN A 292 17.27 -20.61 12.20
CA GLN A 292 17.74 -19.98 10.96
C GLN A 292 16.88 -20.39 9.76
N ALA A 293 16.48 -21.66 9.66
CA ALA A 293 15.58 -22.13 8.61
C ALA A 293 14.22 -21.40 8.66
N VAL A 294 13.66 -21.22 9.86
CA VAL A 294 12.43 -20.42 10.05
C VAL A 294 12.66 -18.95 9.71
N LYS A 295 13.78 -18.33 10.14
CA LYS A 295 14.11 -16.94 9.80
C LYS A 295 14.23 -16.73 8.29
N VAL A 296 14.82 -17.65 7.56
CA VAL A 296 14.91 -17.57 6.08
C VAL A 296 13.51 -17.59 5.47
N LYS A 297 12.60 -18.45 5.96
CA LYS A 297 11.21 -18.49 5.47
C LYS A 297 10.43 -17.20 5.75
N ILE A 298 10.56 -16.63 6.95
CA ILE A 298 9.84 -15.40 7.34
C ILE A 298 10.47 -14.16 6.68
N PHE A 299 11.79 -14.10 6.58
CA PHE A 299 12.48 -12.96 5.97
C PHE A 299 12.39 -12.98 4.45
N GLY A 300 12.35 -14.16 3.82
CA GLY A 300 12.38 -14.35 2.38
C GLY A 300 13.79 -14.48 1.81
N GLN A 301 13.88 -14.81 0.52
CA GLN A 301 15.15 -14.91 -0.19
C GLN A 301 15.68 -13.53 -0.55
N VAL A 302 16.89 -13.22 -0.07
CA VAL A 302 17.47 -11.87 -0.19
C VAL A 302 17.71 -11.48 -1.65
N GLU A 303 18.16 -12.39 -2.50
CA GLU A 303 18.44 -12.06 -3.91
C GLU A 303 17.15 -11.82 -4.71
N GLU A 304 16.11 -12.64 -4.52
CA GLU A 304 14.78 -12.42 -5.14
C GLU A 304 14.20 -11.07 -4.73
N ILE A 305 14.28 -10.72 -3.44
CA ILE A 305 13.84 -9.44 -2.91
C ILE A 305 14.60 -8.28 -3.58
N ARG A 306 15.93 -8.40 -3.75
CA ARG A 306 16.73 -7.37 -4.40
C ARG A 306 16.38 -7.21 -5.87
N GLU A 307 16.19 -8.31 -6.60
CA GLU A 307 15.78 -8.28 -8.00
C GLU A 307 14.44 -7.59 -8.18
N ASN A 308 13.44 -7.93 -7.35
CA ASN A 308 12.13 -7.28 -7.41
C ASN A 308 12.22 -5.79 -7.07
N ARG A 309 13.00 -5.40 -6.04
CA ARG A 309 13.21 -3.98 -5.73
C ARG A 309 13.82 -3.21 -6.90
N ALA A 310 14.78 -3.80 -7.61
CA ALA A 310 15.36 -3.19 -8.79
C ALA A 310 14.32 -3.03 -9.91
N LYS A 311 13.50 -4.06 -10.16
CA LYS A 311 12.38 -4.00 -11.14
C LYS A 311 11.39 -2.88 -10.80
N LEU A 312 10.96 -2.79 -9.54
CA LEU A 312 10.03 -1.75 -9.06
C LEU A 312 10.62 -0.34 -9.19
N LEU A 313 11.91 -0.16 -8.89
CA LEU A 313 12.59 1.12 -9.08
C LEU A 313 12.63 1.55 -10.55
N VAL A 314 12.89 0.61 -11.46
CA VAL A 314 12.87 0.88 -12.90
C VAL A 314 11.48 1.35 -13.32
N GLN A 315 10.43 0.63 -12.94
CA GLN A 315 9.04 1.00 -13.28
C GLN A 315 8.65 2.39 -12.78
N ILE A 316 9.04 2.78 -11.57
CA ILE A 316 8.75 4.11 -11.03
C ILE A 316 9.53 5.20 -11.78
N ASN A 317 10.80 4.93 -12.11
CA ASN A 317 11.68 5.90 -12.77
C ASN A 317 11.40 6.09 -14.26
N GLU A 318 10.81 5.10 -14.94
CA GLU A 318 10.35 5.23 -16.33
C GLU A 318 9.30 6.34 -16.50
N ILE A 319 8.51 6.60 -15.46
CA ILE A 319 7.57 7.72 -15.44
C ILE A 319 8.34 9.02 -15.21
N SER A 320 8.32 9.91 -16.21
CA SER A 320 9.06 11.18 -16.20
C SER A 320 8.57 12.16 -15.12
N PRO A 321 9.46 12.91 -14.43
CA PRO A 321 9.07 13.96 -13.49
C PRO A 321 8.16 15.03 -14.09
N ASN A 322 8.30 15.30 -15.40
CA ASN A 322 7.53 16.33 -16.12
C ASN A 322 6.05 15.95 -16.28
N GLU A 323 5.70 14.66 -16.13
CA GLU A 323 4.31 14.20 -16.13
C GLU A 323 3.57 14.48 -14.81
N MET A 324 4.29 14.99 -13.80
CA MET A 324 3.71 15.43 -12.52
C MET A 324 3.34 16.92 -12.51
N ASP A 325 3.72 17.69 -13.53
CA ASP A 325 3.41 19.12 -13.60
C ASP A 325 1.91 19.32 -13.86
N GLY A 326 1.21 19.89 -12.87
CA GLY A 326 -0.19 20.29 -12.97
C GLY A 326 -1.18 19.51 -12.10
N PHE A 327 -0.75 18.48 -11.35
CA PHE A 327 -1.58 17.87 -10.30
C PHE A 327 -1.55 18.72 -9.02
N THR A 328 -2.10 19.94 -9.12
CA THR A 328 -2.16 20.90 -8.02
C THR A 328 -3.58 21.43 -7.84
N ASP A 329 -4.01 21.59 -6.59
CA ASP A 329 -5.15 22.44 -6.28
C ASP A 329 -4.66 23.89 -6.12
N GLU A 330 -5.42 24.85 -6.60
CA GLU A 330 -5.14 26.31 -6.52
C GLU A 330 -4.86 26.77 -5.07
N ASN A 331 -5.28 25.96 -4.08
CA ASN A 331 -5.11 26.20 -2.64
C ASN A 331 -3.78 25.68 -2.03
N LYS A 332 -2.78 25.26 -2.82
CA LYS A 332 -1.48 24.74 -2.32
C LYS A 332 -1.61 23.53 -1.37
N GLY A 333 -2.50 22.59 -1.68
CA GLY A 333 -2.56 21.30 -0.96
C GLY A 333 -1.31 20.44 -1.20
N GLU A 334 -0.94 19.60 -0.23
CA GLU A 334 0.14 18.63 -0.39
C GLU A 334 -0.21 17.60 -1.48
N ASP A 335 0.62 17.49 -2.51
CA ASP A 335 0.54 16.44 -3.53
C ASP A 335 1.00 15.10 -2.93
N LYS A 336 0.04 14.32 -2.40
CA LYS A 336 0.35 13.03 -1.79
C LYS A 336 0.80 11.99 -2.80
N LEU A 337 0.48 12.15 -4.09
CA LEU A 337 0.94 11.25 -5.15
C LEU A 337 2.44 11.43 -5.38
N LYS A 338 2.90 12.67 -5.41
CA LYS A 338 4.34 12.99 -5.40
C LYS A 338 5.03 12.53 -4.12
N THR A 339 4.43 12.77 -2.95
CA THR A 339 4.98 12.28 -1.66
C THR A 339 5.10 10.75 -1.63
N LEU A 340 4.11 10.03 -2.18
CA LEU A 340 4.14 8.57 -2.33
C LEU A 340 5.29 8.14 -3.24
N ARG A 341 5.45 8.76 -4.42
CA ARG A 341 6.58 8.49 -5.34
C ARG A 341 7.92 8.66 -4.63
N THR A 342 8.12 9.79 -3.96
CA THR A 342 9.36 10.08 -3.23
C THR A 342 9.63 9.04 -2.15
N THR A 343 8.60 8.64 -1.39
CA THR A 343 8.71 7.61 -0.36
C THR A 343 9.09 6.26 -0.96
N LEU A 344 8.44 5.84 -2.06
CA LEU A 344 8.74 4.59 -2.75
C LEU A 344 10.19 4.55 -3.26
N ILE A 345 10.65 5.62 -3.94
CA ILE A 345 12.04 5.71 -4.41
C ILE A 345 13.01 5.58 -3.24
N LEU A 346 12.75 6.28 -2.13
CA LEU A 346 13.60 6.21 -0.94
C LEU A 346 13.62 4.80 -0.33
N GLU A 347 12.48 4.12 -0.23
CA GLU A 347 12.40 2.80 0.41
C GLU A 347 12.88 1.65 -0.47
N LEU A 348 12.58 1.68 -1.76
CA LEU A 348 13.02 0.67 -2.71
C LEU A 348 14.53 0.73 -2.96
N ASN A 349 15.17 1.89 -2.79
CA ASN A 349 16.62 2.03 -2.86
C ASN A 349 17.34 1.13 -1.85
N TYR A 350 18.13 0.19 -2.38
CA TYR A 350 18.88 -0.79 -1.61
C TYR A 350 20.01 -0.16 -0.78
N ILE A 351 20.66 0.87 -1.32
CA ILE A 351 21.74 1.58 -0.65
C ILE A 351 21.18 2.86 -0.05
N LYS A 352 21.25 2.97 1.28
CA LYS A 352 20.92 4.20 2.02
C LYS A 352 22.15 4.66 2.77
N ASN A 353 22.58 5.91 2.55
CA ASN A 353 23.75 6.49 3.24
C ASN A 353 24.98 5.58 3.21
N GLN A 354 25.29 5.01 2.03
CA GLN A 354 26.40 4.06 1.81
C GLN A 354 26.30 2.74 2.60
N ARG A 355 25.14 2.43 3.18
CA ARG A 355 24.86 1.16 3.87
C ARG A 355 23.80 0.35 3.11
N ARG A 356 24.03 -0.96 3.06
CA ARG A 356 23.06 -1.93 2.53
C ARG A 356 21.87 -2.01 3.49
N ASN A 357 20.66 -1.80 2.98
CA ASN A 357 19.44 -1.87 3.77
C ASN A 357 18.57 -3.03 3.26
N GLU A 358 18.70 -4.18 3.91
CA GLU A 358 17.87 -5.35 3.62
C GLU A 358 16.46 -5.15 4.17
N ILE A 359 15.47 -5.60 3.39
CA ILE A 359 14.07 -5.60 3.77
C ILE A 359 13.55 -7.04 3.70
N SER A 360 12.55 -7.35 4.52
CA SER A 360 11.87 -8.65 4.48
C SER A 360 10.88 -8.72 3.32
N ILE A 361 10.51 -9.94 2.92
CA ILE A 361 9.46 -10.23 1.93
C ILE A 361 8.14 -9.52 2.23
N HIS A 362 7.73 -9.39 3.49
CA HIS A 362 6.51 -8.67 3.86
C HIS A 362 6.57 -7.17 3.56
N LYS A 363 7.75 -6.57 3.69
CA LYS A 363 7.97 -5.15 3.41
C LYS A 363 8.14 -4.93 1.91
N GLU A 364 8.78 -5.87 1.21
CA GLU A 364 8.86 -5.88 -0.25
C GLU A 364 7.47 -5.99 -0.89
N SER A 365 6.63 -6.94 -0.43
CA SER A 365 5.23 -7.08 -0.88
C SER A 365 4.39 -5.81 -0.65
N LEU A 366 4.57 -5.12 0.49
CA LEU A 366 3.94 -3.82 0.71
C LEU A 366 4.40 -2.77 -0.31
N LEU A 367 5.70 -2.71 -0.61
CA LEU A 367 6.26 -1.77 -1.57
C LEU A 367 5.82 -2.08 -3.00
N ASP A 368 5.72 -3.35 -3.37
CA ASP A 368 5.17 -3.82 -4.64
C ASP A 368 3.71 -3.37 -4.81
N PHE A 369 2.88 -3.62 -3.80
CA PHE A 369 1.50 -3.15 -3.76
C PHE A 369 1.41 -1.62 -3.88
N MET A 370 2.17 -0.88 -3.07
CA MET A 370 2.16 0.59 -3.11
C MET A 370 2.65 1.12 -4.46
N THR A 371 3.59 0.43 -5.11
CA THR A 371 4.06 0.75 -6.47
C THR A 371 2.95 0.51 -7.49
N SER A 372 2.25 -0.63 -7.40
CA SER A 372 1.12 -0.95 -8.27
C SER A 372 -0.01 0.08 -8.18
N VAL A 373 -0.38 0.49 -6.96
CA VAL A 373 -1.36 1.57 -6.73
C VAL A 373 -0.86 2.89 -7.33
N TYR A 374 0.40 3.25 -7.07
CA TYR A 374 0.99 4.47 -7.61
C TYR A 374 0.94 4.48 -9.15
N LEU A 375 1.39 3.42 -9.82
CA LEU A 375 1.38 3.31 -11.27
C LEU A 375 -0.03 3.39 -11.85
N ALA A 376 -1.00 2.70 -11.23
CA ALA A 376 -2.39 2.69 -11.67
C ALA A 376 -3.05 4.07 -11.56
N ILE A 377 -2.77 4.82 -10.49
CA ILE A 377 -3.30 6.18 -10.29
C ILE A 377 -2.57 7.17 -11.20
N GLN A 378 -1.24 7.10 -11.23
CA GLN A 378 -0.40 8.00 -12.02
C GLN A 378 -0.73 7.89 -13.51
N GLY A 379 -0.81 6.67 -14.06
CA GLY A 379 -1.18 6.47 -15.46
C GLY A 379 -2.55 7.05 -15.81
N ARG A 380 -3.50 6.99 -14.86
CA ARG A 380 -4.83 7.60 -15.01
C ARG A 380 -4.76 9.12 -15.00
N VAL A 381 -4.04 9.70 -14.05
CA VAL A 381 -3.86 11.16 -13.95
C VAL A 381 -3.19 11.70 -15.22
N VAL A 382 -2.06 11.13 -15.66
CA VAL A 382 -1.33 11.59 -16.84
C VAL A 382 -2.21 11.56 -18.11
N LYS A 383 -2.98 10.50 -18.27
CA LYS A 383 -3.84 10.33 -19.45
C LYS A 383 -5.00 11.32 -19.49
N ASP A 384 -5.69 11.49 -18.37
CA ASP A 384 -7.04 12.06 -18.35
C ASP A 384 -7.12 13.46 -17.73
N TRP A 385 -6.12 13.91 -16.96
CA TRP A 385 -6.16 15.17 -16.21
C TRP A 385 -6.42 16.40 -17.07
N LYS A 386 -5.80 16.47 -18.26
CA LYS A 386 -5.97 17.57 -19.21
C LYS A 386 -7.38 17.68 -19.80
N ASN A 387 -8.15 16.59 -19.76
CA ASN A 387 -9.50 16.51 -20.33
C ASN A 387 -10.59 16.85 -19.29
N LEU A 388 -10.20 17.14 -18.04
CA LEU A 388 -11.12 17.53 -16.97
C LEU A 388 -11.29 19.05 -16.92
N THR A 389 -12.50 19.50 -16.60
CA THR A 389 -12.75 20.90 -16.22
C THR A 389 -12.10 21.21 -14.87
N GLU A 390 -11.79 22.48 -14.59
CA GLU A 390 -11.17 22.88 -13.31
C GLU A 390 -11.98 22.44 -12.07
N ALA A 391 -13.31 22.50 -12.15
CA ALA A 391 -14.18 22.01 -11.07
C ALA A 391 -14.03 20.49 -10.84
N ASN A 392 -13.88 19.71 -11.92
CA ASN A 392 -13.73 18.27 -11.84
C ASN A 392 -12.29 17.85 -11.48
N LYS A 393 -11.27 18.63 -11.87
CA LYS A 393 -9.88 18.46 -11.38
C LYS A 393 -9.82 18.54 -9.85
N LYS A 394 -10.51 19.52 -9.24
CA LYS A 394 -10.60 19.65 -7.77
C LYS A 394 -11.22 18.41 -7.11
N LYS A 395 -12.25 17.80 -7.72
CA LYS A 395 -12.85 16.55 -7.22
C LYS A 395 -11.90 15.37 -7.35
N ALA A 396 -11.29 15.19 -8.53
CA ALA A 396 -10.31 14.14 -8.78
C ALA A 396 -9.13 14.22 -7.79
N TYR A 397 -8.58 15.43 -7.59
CA TYR A 397 -7.52 15.70 -6.62
C TYR A 397 -7.86 15.23 -5.22
N LYS A 398 -9.07 15.54 -4.72
CA LYS A 398 -9.53 15.11 -3.39
C LYS A 398 -9.59 13.59 -3.27
N HIS A 399 -10.17 12.90 -4.25
CA HIS A 399 -10.30 11.43 -4.21
C HIS A 399 -8.94 10.72 -4.26
N VAL A 400 -8.03 11.18 -5.13
CA VAL A 400 -6.67 10.64 -5.24
C VAL A 400 -5.92 10.79 -3.93
N ASN A 401 -5.86 12.02 -3.38
CA ASN A 401 -5.13 12.28 -2.15
C ASN A 401 -5.73 11.54 -0.95
N PHE A 402 -7.05 11.38 -0.92
CA PHE A 402 -7.71 10.60 0.11
C PHE A 402 -7.28 9.13 0.08
N LEU A 403 -7.37 8.47 -1.07
CA LEU A 403 -6.97 7.06 -1.21
C LEU A 403 -5.49 6.85 -0.84
N ILE A 404 -4.60 7.72 -1.34
CA ILE A 404 -3.16 7.64 -1.04
C ILE A 404 -2.88 7.85 0.46
N SER A 405 -3.64 8.74 1.11
CA SER A 405 -3.47 8.95 2.55
C SER A 405 -3.79 7.70 3.38
N ILE A 406 -4.72 6.88 2.91
CA ILE A 406 -5.09 5.62 3.55
C ILE A 406 -4.00 4.59 3.27
N VAL A 407 -3.55 4.45 2.02
CA VAL A 407 -2.45 3.55 1.63
C VAL A 407 -1.20 3.82 2.50
N ASN A 408 -0.83 5.09 2.69
CA ASN A 408 0.35 5.50 3.46
C ASN A 408 0.28 5.20 4.98
N GLN A 409 -0.87 4.78 5.51
CA GLN A 409 -0.96 4.32 6.90
C GLN A 409 -0.25 2.96 7.09
N ARG A 410 0.03 2.23 6.01
CA ARG A 410 0.64 0.89 6.05
C ARG A 410 2.15 1.04 6.03
N LYS A 411 2.81 0.65 7.13
CA LYS A 411 4.25 0.87 7.31
C LYS A 411 5.14 -0.37 7.09
N GLU A 412 4.71 -1.54 7.54
CA GLU A 412 5.60 -2.73 7.58
C GLU A 412 5.13 -3.88 6.68
N LYS A 413 3.82 -4.01 6.47
CA LYS A 413 3.23 -5.07 5.64
C LYS A 413 1.79 -4.74 5.27
N ILE A 414 1.22 -5.52 4.37
CA ILE A 414 -0.19 -5.55 4.00
C ILE A 414 -0.64 -7.02 3.81
N SER A 415 -1.90 -7.34 4.09
CA SER A 415 -2.47 -8.67 3.83
C SER A 415 -3.05 -8.79 2.41
N GLU A 416 -3.19 -10.01 1.88
CA GLU A 416 -3.77 -10.24 0.54
C GLU A 416 -5.20 -9.73 0.42
N GLU A 417 -5.99 -9.82 1.48
CA GLU A 417 -7.36 -9.28 1.51
C GLU A 417 -7.41 -7.76 1.55
N GLU A 418 -6.50 -7.13 2.29
CA GLU A 418 -6.34 -5.68 2.22
C GLU A 418 -5.95 -5.27 0.80
N ILE A 419 -4.99 -5.96 0.17
CA ILE A 419 -4.60 -5.72 -1.24
C ILE A 419 -5.83 -5.79 -2.14
N SER A 420 -6.64 -6.85 -2.02
CA SER A 420 -7.86 -7.01 -2.80
C SER A 420 -8.86 -5.86 -2.58
N SER A 421 -9.09 -5.48 -1.32
CA SER A 421 -9.98 -4.37 -0.95
C SER A 421 -9.50 -3.04 -1.51
N PHE A 422 -8.19 -2.78 -1.46
CA PHE A 422 -7.58 -1.59 -2.06
C PHE A 422 -7.66 -1.59 -3.58
N ASN A 423 -7.45 -2.73 -4.24
CA ASN A 423 -7.57 -2.84 -5.69
C ASN A 423 -8.99 -2.48 -6.15
N CYS A 424 -10.01 -2.96 -5.44
CA CYS A 424 -11.40 -2.54 -5.70
C CYS A 424 -11.60 -1.03 -5.52
N GLU A 425 -10.94 -0.40 -4.54
CA GLU A 425 -11.00 1.06 -4.37
C GLU A 425 -10.22 1.83 -5.45
N VAL A 426 -9.15 1.26 -6.00
CA VAL A 426 -8.44 1.81 -7.17
C VAL A 426 -9.32 1.73 -8.42
N ASP A 427 -10.01 0.60 -8.64
CA ASP A 427 -10.96 0.45 -9.75
C ASP A 427 -12.13 1.44 -9.62
N ARG A 428 -12.67 1.60 -8.41
CA ARG A 428 -13.67 2.63 -8.08
C ARG A 428 -13.14 4.03 -8.38
N LEU A 429 -11.89 4.34 -8.02
CA LEU A 429 -11.27 5.63 -8.36
C LEU A 429 -11.16 5.83 -9.87
N HIS A 430 -10.79 4.81 -10.65
CA HIS A 430 -10.80 4.89 -12.11
C HIS A 430 -12.19 5.20 -12.67
N ARG A 431 -13.25 4.58 -12.11
CA ARG A 431 -14.63 4.91 -12.51
C ARG A 431 -15.05 6.32 -12.10
N ILE A 432 -14.59 6.84 -10.96
CA ILE A 432 -14.77 8.25 -10.59
C ILE A 432 -14.17 9.14 -11.69
N PHE A 433 -12.97 8.84 -12.18
CA PHE A 433 -12.38 9.57 -13.31
C PHE A 433 -13.24 9.48 -14.57
N ASP A 434 -13.76 8.30 -14.93
CA ASP A 434 -14.66 8.17 -16.10
C ASP A 434 -15.92 9.04 -15.95
N LEU A 435 -16.55 9.03 -14.78
CA LEU A 435 -17.70 9.88 -14.49
C LEU A 435 -17.35 11.37 -14.65
N LEU A 436 -16.21 11.80 -14.11
CA LEU A 436 -15.73 13.18 -14.21
C LEU A 436 -15.37 13.56 -15.65
N LEU A 437 -14.86 12.64 -16.46
CA LEU A 437 -14.61 12.83 -17.89
C LEU A 437 -15.92 13.02 -18.66
N VAL A 438 -16.92 12.17 -18.40
CA VAL A 438 -18.26 12.33 -18.99
C VAL A 438 -18.82 13.72 -18.65
N GLN A 439 -18.68 14.16 -17.40
CA GLN A 439 -19.13 15.49 -16.97
C GLN A 439 -18.32 16.65 -17.57
N SER A 440 -17.06 16.41 -17.94
CA SER A 440 -16.18 17.41 -18.55
C SER A 440 -16.30 17.46 -20.07
N HIS A 441 -16.97 16.48 -20.68
CA HIS A 441 -17.09 16.38 -22.12
C HIS A 441 -17.94 17.53 -22.70
N PRO A 442 -17.53 18.18 -23.80
CA PRO A 442 -18.25 19.33 -24.37
C PRO A 442 -19.74 19.05 -24.62
N PHE A 443 -20.06 17.87 -25.15
CA PHE A 443 -21.45 17.47 -25.38
C PHE A 443 -22.28 17.38 -24.10
N TYR A 444 -21.69 16.92 -22.99
CA TYR A 444 -22.38 16.86 -21.71
C TYR A 444 -22.60 18.27 -21.15
N LEU A 445 -21.65 19.18 -21.33
CA LEU A 445 -21.78 20.58 -20.91
C LEU A 445 -22.89 21.31 -21.68
N THR A 446 -23.19 20.89 -22.92
CA THR A 446 -24.28 21.44 -23.74
C THR A 446 -25.55 20.57 -23.73
N LEU A 447 -25.74 19.70 -22.73
CA LEU A 447 -26.88 18.78 -22.67
C LEU A 447 -28.25 19.48 -22.66
N ASP A 448 -28.33 20.67 -22.09
CA ASP A 448 -29.60 21.39 -21.95
C ASP A 448 -30.11 21.98 -23.28
N THR A 449 -29.29 21.97 -24.33
CA THR A 449 -29.69 22.36 -25.69
C THR A 449 -30.12 21.17 -26.56
N CYS A 450 -30.01 19.94 -26.04
CA CYS A 450 -30.33 18.70 -26.77
C CYS A 450 -31.81 18.33 -26.70
N GLU A 451 -32.21 17.35 -27.52
CA GLU A 451 -33.56 16.79 -27.48
C GLU A 451 -33.89 16.26 -26.07
N PRO A 452 -35.08 16.57 -25.51
CA PRO A 452 -35.45 16.17 -24.14
C PRO A 452 -35.33 14.67 -23.85
N GLY A 453 -35.61 13.82 -24.84
CA GLY A 453 -35.48 12.37 -24.70
C GLY A 453 -34.03 11.92 -24.49
N LEU A 454 -33.10 12.49 -25.27
CA LEU A 454 -31.67 12.20 -25.14
C LEU A 454 -31.08 12.78 -23.85
N GLN A 455 -31.50 13.98 -23.49
CA GLN A 455 -31.11 14.64 -22.23
C GLN A 455 -31.51 13.78 -21.03
N LYS A 456 -32.76 13.30 -21.00
CA LYS A 456 -33.25 12.40 -19.94
C LYS A 456 -32.46 11.10 -19.88
N LYS A 457 -32.15 10.50 -21.04
CA LYS A 457 -31.37 9.26 -21.11
C LYS A 457 -29.97 9.41 -20.50
N ILE A 458 -29.25 10.48 -20.87
CA ILE A 458 -27.90 10.73 -20.34
C ILE A 458 -27.92 11.09 -18.86
N LYS A 459 -28.90 11.89 -18.41
CA LYS A 459 -29.08 12.19 -16.97
C LYS A 459 -29.39 10.93 -16.17
N ASN A 460 -30.15 9.98 -16.71
CA ASN A 460 -30.42 8.69 -16.07
C ASN A 460 -29.14 7.85 -15.94
N TRP A 461 -28.37 7.68 -17.03
CA TRP A 461 -27.08 6.98 -16.97
C TRP A 461 -26.12 7.62 -15.97
N HIS A 462 -26.05 8.95 -15.95
CA HIS A 462 -25.21 9.70 -15.01
C HIS A 462 -25.61 9.46 -13.55
N THR A 463 -26.93 9.47 -13.28
CA THR A 463 -27.47 9.18 -11.94
C THR A 463 -27.17 7.74 -11.52
N GLU A 464 -27.33 6.79 -12.43
CA GLU A 464 -27.05 5.38 -12.17
C GLU A 464 -25.56 5.13 -11.91
N MET A 465 -24.67 5.72 -12.72
CA MET A 465 -23.22 5.66 -12.49
C MET A 465 -22.87 6.23 -11.11
N LYS A 466 -23.39 7.41 -10.75
CA LYS A 466 -23.19 8.00 -9.41
C LYS A 466 -23.63 7.05 -8.30
N ARG A 467 -24.82 6.46 -8.43
CA ARG A 467 -25.40 5.54 -7.43
C ARG A 467 -24.48 4.34 -7.15
N ILE A 468 -23.86 3.77 -8.19
CA ILE A 468 -22.96 2.62 -8.07
C ILE A 468 -21.58 3.08 -7.55
N ILE A 469 -20.99 4.08 -8.20
CA ILE A 469 -19.64 4.58 -7.91
C ILE A 469 -19.51 5.09 -6.49
N TYR A 470 -20.54 5.70 -5.93
CA TYR A 470 -20.49 6.30 -4.61
C TYR A 470 -21.30 5.54 -3.54
N SER A 471 -21.76 4.34 -3.87
CA SER A 471 -22.35 3.41 -2.91
C SER A 471 -21.42 3.19 -1.70
N LEU A 472 -21.96 3.03 -0.50
CA LEU A 472 -21.13 2.74 0.68
C LEU A 472 -20.66 1.29 0.75
N LYS A 473 -21.20 0.41 -0.10
CA LYS A 473 -20.78 -0.99 -0.19
C LYS A 473 -19.40 -1.13 -0.83
N ALA A 474 -18.72 -2.23 -0.52
CA ALA A 474 -17.47 -2.60 -1.19
C ALA A 474 -17.69 -2.68 -2.71
N TYR A 475 -16.87 -1.94 -3.44
CA TYR A 475 -16.87 -1.97 -4.89
C TYR A 475 -16.38 -3.34 -5.37
N ASN A 476 -16.91 -3.83 -6.49
CA ASN A 476 -16.62 -5.17 -6.98
C ASN A 476 -16.68 -5.24 -8.51
N THR A 477 -16.35 -6.41 -9.05
CA THR A 477 -16.28 -6.66 -10.50
C THR A 477 -17.65 -6.56 -11.20
N VAL A 478 -18.75 -6.83 -10.50
CA VAL A 478 -20.12 -6.72 -11.05
C VAL A 478 -20.50 -5.26 -11.23
N ASP A 479 -20.25 -4.44 -10.20
CA ASP A 479 -20.43 -2.99 -10.27
C ASP A 479 -19.59 -2.39 -11.41
N ASP A 480 -18.35 -2.84 -11.55
CA ASP A 480 -17.44 -2.39 -12.60
C ASP A 480 -17.88 -2.76 -14.01
N ALA A 481 -18.36 -3.99 -14.22
CA ALA A 481 -18.92 -4.42 -15.49
C ALA A 481 -20.17 -3.60 -15.86
N GLN A 482 -21.04 -3.32 -14.89
CA GLN A 482 -22.23 -2.51 -15.11
C GLN A 482 -21.87 -1.08 -15.53
N ILE A 483 -20.93 -0.43 -14.83
CA ILE A 483 -20.48 0.93 -15.19
C ILE A 483 -19.81 0.93 -16.58
N LYS A 484 -18.95 -0.05 -16.88
CA LYS A 484 -18.31 -0.17 -18.19
C LYS A 484 -19.35 -0.29 -19.31
N SER A 485 -20.41 -1.07 -19.11
CA SER A 485 -21.53 -1.17 -20.08
C SER A 485 -22.22 0.18 -20.30
N ILE A 486 -22.52 0.92 -19.23
CA ILE A 486 -23.11 2.27 -19.34
C ILE A 486 -22.17 3.23 -20.08
N LEU A 487 -20.87 3.21 -19.76
CA LEU A 487 -19.87 4.05 -20.41
C LEU A 487 -19.75 3.77 -21.91
N MET A 488 -19.88 2.51 -22.33
CA MET A 488 -19.93 2.16 -23.75
C MET A 488 -21.12 2.84 -24.44
N GLU A 489 -22.31 2.77 -23.86
CA GLU A 489 -23.51 3.42 -24.40
C GLU A 489 -23.37 4.94 -24.48
N VAL A 490 -22.83 5.57 -23.43
CA VAL A 490 -22.54 7.01 -23.40
C VAL A 490 -21.55 7.39 -24.51
N SER A 491 -20.48 6.62 -24.67
CA SER A 491 -19.44 6.89 -25.68
C SER A 491 -20.00 6.82 -27.11
N GLU A 492 -20.91 5.89 -27.39
CA GLU A 492 -21.55 5.77 -28.70
C GLU A 492 -22.46 6.95 -29.02
N VAL A 493 -23.14 7.51 -28.01
CA VAL A 493 -23.92 8.74 -28.18
C VAL A 493 -23.00 9.93 -28.42
N PHE A 494 -21.90 10.03 -27.69
CA PHE A 494 -20.97 11.16 -27.82
C PHE A 494 -20.27 11.16 -29.20
N LYS A 495 -19.86 9.99 -29.70
CA LYS A 495 -19.27 9.84 -31.05
C LYS A 495 -20.23 10.25 -32.16
N LYS A 496 -21.50 9.85 -32.08
CA LYS A 496 -22.51 10.17 -33.10
C LYS A 496 -22.91 11.64 -33.15
N SER A 497 -22.62 12.37 -32.08
CA SER A 497 -23.07 13.76 -31.90
C SER A 497 -21.96 14.79 -32.18
N PHE A 498 -20.72 14.34 -32.42
CA PHE A 498 -19.57 15.21 -32.65
C PHE A 498 -19.06 15.07 -34.09
N VAL A 499 -19.17 16.14 -34.87
CA VAL A 499 -18.48 16.28 -36.16
C VAL A 499 -17.03 16.61 -35.84
N SER A 500 -16.09 15.73 -36.22
CA SER A 500 -14.66 15.93 -35.89
C SER A 500 -14.10 17.20 -36.53
N ASP A 501 -13.01 17.78 -36.00
CA ASP A 501 -12.38 18.97 -36.61
C ASP A 501 -11.86 18.71 -38.03
N ASP A 502 -11.49 17.47 -38.34
CA ASP A 502 -11.12 17.08 -39.71
C ASP A 502 -12.34 17.02 -40.62
N GLU A 503 -13.46 16.47 -40.13
CA GLU A 503 -14.74 16.44 -40.83
C GLU A 503 -15.33 17.84 -41.02
N ARG A 504 -15.16 18.72 -40.02
CA ARG A 504 -15.51 20.14 -40.08
C ARG A 504 -14.60 20.91 -41.05
N ARG A 505 -13.29 20.62 -41.08
CA ARG A 505 -12.34 21.16 -42.07
C ARG A 505 -12.61 20.62 -43.49
N MET A 506 -13.08 19.39 -43.64
CA MET A 506 -13.50 18.82 -44.92
C MET A 506 -14.76 19.50 -45.44
N ILE A 507 -15.78 19.67 -44.58
CA ILE A 507 -16.99 20.44 -44.90
C ILE A 507 -16.63 21.88 -45.26
N HIS A 508 -15.78 22.54 -44.46
CA HIS A 508 -15.37 23.91 -44.71
C HIS A 508 -14.51 24.08 -45.97
N ARG A 509 -13.64 23.12 -46.31
CA ARG A 509 -12.89 23.09 -47.59
C ARG A 509 -13.83 22.92 -48.78
N ALA A 510 -14.80 22.00 -48.68
CA ALA A 510 -15.78 21.75 -49.73
C ALA A 510 -16.69 22.98 -49.97
N MET A 511 -16.98 23.75 -48.92
CA MET A 511 -17.72 25.01 -49.04
C MET A 511 -16.82 26.18 -49.50
N ALA A 512 -15.57 26.27 -49.04
CA ALA A 512 -14.69 27.42 -49.30
C ALA A 512 -14.24 27.55 -50.76
N THR A 513 -14.09 26.44 -51.50
CA THR A 513 -13.81 26.45 -52.96
C THR A 513 -14.94 27.08 -53.78
N SER A 514 -16.11 27.30 -53.18
CA SER A 514 -17.29 27.85 -53.86
C SER A 514 -17.48 29.37 -53.68
N PHE A 515 -16.63 30.06 -52.90
CA PHE A 515 -16.90 31.47 -52.52
C PHE A 515 -15.83 32.49 -52.93
N HIS A 516 -14.61 32.10 -53.32
CA HIS A 516 -13.54 33.05 -53.62
C HIS A 516 -12.99 32.91 -55.05
N GLY A 517 -13.31 33.89 -55.89
CA GLY A 517 -12.53 34.21 -57.09
C GLY A 517 -13.22 33.88 -58.41
N GLY A 518 -13.32 34.90 -59.26
CA GLY A 518 -14.05 34.89 -60.52
C GLY A 518 -13.53 33.94 -61.58
N GLU A 519 -14.43 33.66 -62.53
CA GLU A 519 -14.30 32.92 -63.78
C GLU A 519 -14.51 31.39 -63.70
N ARG A 520 -15.77 31.01 -63.96
CA ARG A 520 -16.34 29.65 -64.19
C ARG A 520 -16.74 28.83 -62.95
N SER A 521 -17.51 29.43 -62.03
CA SER A 521 -18.37 28.68 -61.12
C SER A 521 -19.51 28.00 -61.89
N THR A 522 -19.41 26.69 -62.15
CA THR A 522 -20.51 25.91 -62.76
C THR A 522 -21.28 25.10 -61.70
N ASN A 523 -21.70 25.77 -60.62
CA ASN A 523 -22.56 25.16 -59.61
C ASN A 523 -23.99 25.03 -60.17
N ARG A 524 -24.37 23.80 -60.53
CA ARG A 524 -25.78 23.46 -60.83
C ARG A 524 -26.44 22.95 -59.56
N TRP A 525 -27.53 23.61 -59.18
CA TRP A 525 -28.35 23.27 -58.03
C TRP A 525 -29.47 22.33 -58.46
N TYR A 526 -29.76 21.32 -57.65
CA TYR A 526 -30.77 20.31 -57.93
C TYR A 526 -31.70 20.15 -56.73
N HIS A 527 -32.95 19.75 -56.99
CA HIS A 527 -33.91 19.36 -55.96
C HIS A 527 -34.01 17.85 -55.90
N CYS A 528 -34.08 17.30 -54.69
CA CYS A 528 -34.39 15.90 -54.49
C CYS A 528 -35.83 15.62 -54.93
N VAL A 529 -36.03 14.68 -55.85
CA VAL A 529 -37.36 14.31 -56.36
C VAL A 529 -38.28 13.79 -55.25
N GLY A 530 -37.72 13.17 -54.20
CA GLY A 530 -38.50 12.57 -53.11
C GLY A 530 -39.00 13.55 -52.05
N CYS A 531 -38.27 14.64 -51.75
CA CYS A 531 -38.65 15.56 -50.67
C CYS A 531 -38.44 17.05 -50.96
N GLY A 532 -38.01 17.40 -52.17
CA GLY A 532 -37.77 18.79 -52.58
C GLY A 532 -36.52 19.44 -51.98
N ASP A 533 -35.73 18.72 -51.19
CA ASP A 533 -34.54 19.27 -50.54
C ASP A 533 -33.45 19.62 -51.56
N VAL A 534 -32.76 20.74 -51.36
CA VAL A 534 -31.86 21.33 -52.36
C VAL A 534 -30.41 20.89 -52.11
N TYR A 535 -29.71 20.47 -53.16
CA TYR A 535 -28.29 20.07 -53.08
C TYR A 535 -27.47 20.62 -54.25
N CYS A 536 -26.16 20.79 -54.02
CA CYS A 536 -25.21 21.33 -54.99
C CYS A 536 -24.17 20.27 -55.38
N VAL A 537 -23.79 20.22 -56.65
CA VAL A 537 -22.70 19.36 -57.16
C VAL A 537 -21.49 20.24 -57.46
N ALA A 538 -20.34 19.92 -56.87
CA ALA A 538 -19.17 20.81 -56.82
C ALA A 538 -18.10 20.58 -57.90
N ASP A 539 -18.21 19.53 -58.74
CA ASP A 539 -17.24 19.25 -59.81
C ASP A 539 -17.80 19.57 -61.20
N CYS A 540 -17.00 20.30 -61.98
CA CYS A 540 -17.30 20.68 -63.36
C CYS A 540 -17.18 19.48 -64.32
N GLY A 541 -18.11 18.53 -64.28
CA GLY A 541 -18.12 17.42 -65.24
C GLY A 541 -18.99 16.24 -64.88
N ALA A 542 -20.29 16.34 -65.18
CA ALA A 542 -21.29 15.27 -65.16
C ALA A 542 -21.56 14.57 -63.80
N VAL A 543 -22.83 14.25 -63.57
CA VAL A 543 -23.32 13.63 -62.33
C VAL A 543 -23.00 12.14 -62.33
N ASN A 544 -21.71 11.79 -62.28
CA ASN A 544 -21.27 10.39 -62.49
C ASN A 544 -21.36 9.52 -61.23
N GLN A 545 -21.92 10.04 -60.14
CA GLN A 545 -22.03 9.35 -58.86
C GLN A 545 -23.47 9.33 -58.36
N ILE A 546 -23.87 8.16 -57.85
CA ILE A 546 -25.18 7.94 -57.23
C ILE A 546 -25.00 8.11 -55.71
N ALA A 547 -25.77 9.00 -55.09
CA ALA A 547 -25.81 9.22 -53.65
C ALA A 547 -27.25 9.09 -53.10
N ARG A 548 -27.41 9.20 -51.78
CA ARG A 548 -28.73 9.20 -51.11
C ARG A 548 -28.99 10.55 -50.45
N CYS A 549 -30.21 11.05 -50.60
CA CYS A 549 -30.65 12.28 -49.93
C CYS A 549 -30.54 12.13 -48.40
N GLY A 550 -29.89 13.08 -47.72
CA GLY A 550 -29.75 13.06 -46.26
C GLY A 550 -31.09 13.14 -45.51
N LYS A 551 -32.13 13.71 -46.14
CA LYS A 551 -33.46 13.92 -45.55
C LYS A 551 -34.43 12.77 -45.80
N CYS A 552 -34.59 12.32 -47.05
CA CYS A 552 -35.57 11.28 -47.41
C CYS A 552 -34.95 9.96 -47.92
N ARG A 553 -33.61 9.88 -48.01
CA ARG A 553 -32.84 8.72 -48.49
C ARG A 553 -33.13 8.26 -49.92
N SER A 554 -33.94 8.98 -50.68
CA SER A 554 -34.12 8.73 -52.11
C SER A 554 -32.80 8.88 -52.86
N THR A 555 -32.62 8.07 -53.90
CA THR A 555 -31.45 8.09 -54.76
C THR A 555 -31.36 9.42 -55.51
N ILE A 556 -30.18 10.05 -55.50
CA ILE A 556 -29.87 11.29 -56.21
C ILE A 556 -28.64 11.05 -57.12
N GLY A 557 -28.71 11.46 -58.39
CA GLY A 557 -27.67 11.24 -59.41
C GLY A 557 -28.09 10.31 -60.58
N ASP A 558 -27.38 10.37 -61.72
CA ASP A 558 -27.69 9.63 -62.97
C ASP A 558 -26.40 9.03 -63.56
N GLY A 559 -26.26 7.71 -63.54
CA GLY A 559 -25.10 6.99 -64.09
C GLY A 559 -25.09 6.72 -65.60
N THR A 560 -25.89 7.40 -66.44
CA THR A 560 -26.13 6.97 -67.84
C THR A 560 -25.49 7.81 -68.96
N ARG A 561 -24.50 8.69 -68.68
CA ARG A 561 -23.72 9.35 -69.75
C ARG A 561 -22.25 8.92 -69.78
N VAL A 562 -21.98 7.79 -70.43
CA VAL A 562 -20.63 7.43 -70.93
C VAL A 562 -20.68 7.39 -72.45
N ARG A 563 -19.82 8.20 -73.10
CA ARG A 563 -19.02 7.85 -74.29
C ARG A 563 -18.41 9.12 -74.89
N ASN A 564 -17.11 9.31 -74.70
CA ASN A 564 -16.27 9.81 -75.78
C ASN A 564 -14.98 8.99 -75.80
N ARG A 565 -14.70 8.43 -76.98
CA ARG A 565 -13.70 7.40 -77.31
C ARG A 565 -12.24 7.88 -77.25
N GLU A 566 -11.92 8.90 -76.48
CA GLU A 566 -10.57 9.51 -76.46
C GLU A 566 -9.75 9.16 -75.21
N MET A 567 -10.31 8.37 -74.27
CA MET A 567 -9.61 7.98 -73.02
C MET A 567 -9.14 6.52 -72.97
N GLU A 568 -9.12 5.81 -74.11
CA GLU A 568 -8.60 4.42 -74.20
C GLU A 568 -7.08 4.35 -74.49
N ARG A 569 -6.38 5.49 -74.57
CA ARG A 569 -4.92 5.54 -74.82
C ARG A 569 -4.06 5.99 -73.63
N ALA A 570 -4.66 6.31 -72.48
CA ALA A 570 -3.92 6.81 -71.31
C ALA A 570 -3.70 5.79 -70.19
N LEU A 571 -4.26 4.58 -70.28
CA LEU A 571 -4.13 3.52 -69.26
C LEU A 571 -3.14 2.40 -69.66
N GLN A 572 -2.12 2.74 -70.44
CA GLN A 572 -0.97 1.84 -70.70
C GLN A 572 0.30 2.21 -69.96
N ASN A 573 0.28 3.20 -69.06
CA ASN A 573 1.41 3.48 -68.16
C ASN A 573 0.91 4.06 -66.83
N LEU A 574 0.33 3.21 -65.98
CA LEU A 574 0.37 3.29 -64.51
C LEU A 574 -0.19 2.00 -63.90
#